data_AF-A0A1V5TM92-F1
#
_entry.id   AF-A0A1V5TM92-F1
#
_cell.length_a   1.000
_cell.length_b   1.000
_cell.length_c   1.000
_cell.angle_alpha   90.00
_cell.angle_beta   90.00
_cell.angle_gamma   90.00
#
_symmetry.space_group_name_H-M   'P 1'
#
loop_
_entity.id
_entity.type
_entity.pdbx_description
1 polymer ?
#
loop_
_entity_poly.entity_id
_entity_poly.type
_entity_poly.pdbx_seq_one_letter_code
_entity_poly.pdbx_strand_id
1 'polypeptide(L)'
;MKKKILSIFAIMFLVLAIGAVMAYDFPSTNEDNKAGTNPARPGVVGPHVNLVEASTGQVTLEFVMPHDYAACFEYRSDGELSQYGEIYAHPVIIGDWWYYYKCIDSSTSPFTQTFDADEYVEVRLAVGAERDWDFDWTKFEVLPNVIVPEFGAIVAMLTALGALGVFFVIRRR
;
A
#
# COMPACT_ATOMS: atom_id res chain seq x y z
N MET A 1 -5.48 34.45 -57.15
CA MET A 1 -4.61 34.96 -56.06
C MET A 1 -5.23 34.53 -54.73
N LYS A 2 -5.11 33.28 -54.28
CA LYS A 2 -4.10 32.72 -53.35
C LYS A 2 -3.78 33.57 -52.11
N LYS A 3 -4.18 33.02 -50.94
CA LYS A 3 -3.64 33.17 -49.57
C LYS A 3 -3.93 34.48 -48.86
N LYS A 4 -4.82 34.47 -47.85
CA LYS A 4 -4.62 34.98 -46.46
C LYS A 4 -5.73 34.46 -45.52
N ILE A 5 -5.76 33.15 -45.28
CA ILE A 5 -6.41 32.57 -44.08
C ILE A 5 -5.32 31.77 -43.40
N LEU A 6 -4.52 32.43 -42.58
CA LEU A 6 -3.62 31.80 -41.61
C LEU A 6 -3.08 32.91 -40.72
N SER A 7 -2.89 32.60 -39.43
CA SER A 7 -2.28 33.45 -38.38
C SER A 7 -3.20 34.04 -37.31
N ILE A 8 -4.28 33.35 -36.92
CA ILE A 8 -4.87 33.50 -35.56
C ILE A 8 -4.88 32.17 -34.77
N PHE A 9 -4.35 31.08 -35.35
CA PHE A 9 -4.23 29.78 -34.66
C PHE A 9 -2.83 29.49 -34.09
N ALA A 10 -1.95 30.50 -34.02
CA ALA A 10 -0.59 30.36 -33.47
C ALA A 10 -0.47 30.78 -32.00
N ILE A 11 -1.59 31.12 -31.34
CA ILE A 11 -1.68 31.27 -29.86
C ILE A 11 -2.43 30.06 -29.27
N MET A 12 -2.24 28.90 -29.91
CA MET A 12 -2.56 27.60 -29.35
C MET A 12 -1.29 26.73 -29.27
N PHE A 13 -0.13 27.38 -29.27
CA PHE A 13 1.12 26.79 -28.84
C PHE A 13 1.12 26.77 -27.31
N LEU A 14 0.72 25.62 -26.78
CA LEU A 14 1.60 24.90 -25.87
C LEU A 14 2.02 25.67 -24.60
N VAL A 15 1.05 25.99 -23.75
CA VAL A 15 1.30 26.03 -22.30
C VAL A 15 0.43 24.95 -21.65
N LEU A 16 0.58 23.72 -22.14
CA LEU A 16 0.47 22.55 -21.29
C LEU A 16 1.76 22.52 -20.47
N ALA A 17 1.89 23.46 -19.53
CA ALA A 17 2.74 23.26 -18.37
C ALA A 17 2.05 22.16 -17.55
N ILE A 18 2.19 20.92 -18.03
CA ILE A 18 2.03 19.74 -17.20
C ILE A 18 3.13 19.94 -16.16
N GLY A 19 2.76 20.45 -14.99
CA GLY A 19 3.64 20.44 -13.84
C GLY A 19 4.04 18.99 -13.66
N ALA A 20 5.28 18.67 -14.02
CA ALA A 20 5.88 17.42 -13.61
C ALA A 20 5.92 17.51 -12.09
N VAL A 21 4.96 16.86 -11.43
CA VAL A 21 5.06 16.58 -10.01
C VAL A 21 6.29 15.69 -9.91
N MET A 22 7.40 16.27 -9.46
CA MET A 22 8.62 15.50 -9.22
C MET A 22 8.27 14.52 -8.11
N ALA A 23 8.21 13.23 -8.43
CA ALA A 23 8.06 12.20 -7.42
C ALA A 23 9.24 12.32 -6.44
N TYR A 24 8.96 12.15 -5.15
CA TYR A 24 10.02 12.11 -4.14
C TYR A 24 10.93 10.92 -4.42
N ASP A 25 12.24 11.15 -4.43
CA ASP A 25 13.24 10.12 -4.67
C ASP A 25 13.60 9.47 -3.34
N PHE A 26 13.09 8.27 -3.11
CA PHE A 26 13.36 7.51 -1.90
C PHE A 26 14.76 6.87 -1.98
N PRO A 27 15.68 7.21 -1.06
CA PRO A 27 17.07 6.77 -1.11
C PRO A 27 17.27 5.28 -0.79
N SER A 28 16.28 4.61 -0.21
CA SER A 28 16.35 3.18 0.12
C SER A 28 15.01 2.46 0.02
N THR A 29 15.06 1.15 0.24
CA THR A 29 13.90 0.28 0.45
C THR A 29 13.86 -0.21 1.90
N ASN A 30 12.71 -0.71 2.36
CA ASN A 30 12.61 -1.41 3.65
C ASN A 30 13.66 -2.54 3.77
N GLU A 31 13.86 -3.25 2.67
CA GLU A 31 14.80 -4.36 2.57
C GLU A 31 16.25 -3.90 2.61
N ASP A 32 16.58 -2.76 1.99
CA ASP A 32 17.91 -2.18 2.09
C ASP A 32 18.25 -1.74 3.52
N ASN A 33 17.28 -1.11 4.20
CA ASN A 33 17.46 -0.71 5.59
C ASN A 33 17.63 -1.93 6.49
N LYS A 34 16.79 -2.96 6.32
CA LYS A 34 16.85 -4.20 7.08
C LYS A 34 18.16 -4.96 6.86
N ALA A 35 18.63 -5.04 5.62
CA ALA A 35 19.86 -5.75 5.27
C ALA A 35 21.13 -4.93 5.54
N GLY A 36 21.00 -3.64 5.83
CA GLY A 36 22.13 -2.71 5.91
C GLY A 36 22.82 -2.50 4.55
N THR A 37 22.07 -2.62 3.45
CA THR A 37 22.53 -2.37 2.08
C THR A 37 22.13 -1.00 1.55
N ASN A 38 21.58 -0.14 2.41
CA ASN A 38 21.27 1.25 2.09
C ASN A 38 22.48 1.94 1.41
N PRO A 39 22.34 2.48 0.18
CA PRO A 39 23.44 3.08 -0.56
C PRO A 39 24.15 4.24 0.15
N ALA A 40 23.40 5.01 0.95
CA ALA A 40 23.94 6.14 1.71
C ALA A 40 24.67 5.69 2.98
N ARG A 41 24.32 4.52 3.53
CA ARG A 41 24.91 3.97 4.77
C ARG A 41 25.24 2.46 4.67
N PRO A 42 26.21 2.06 3.83
CA PRO A 42 26.54 0.66 3.64
C PRO A 42 27.04 -0.01 4.93
N GLY A 43 26.48 -1.17 5.26
CA GLY A 43 26.82 -1.97 6.44
C GLY A 43 26.12 -1.54 7.74
N VAL A 44 25.21 -0.56 7.69
CA VAL A 44 24.46 -0.08 8.85
C VAL A 44 22.99 -0.47 8.69
N VAL A 45 22.46 -1.23 9.63
CA VAL A 45 21.02 -1.56 9.67
C VAL A 45 20.24 -0.30 10.03
N GLY A 46 19.26 0.04 9.20
CA GLY A 46 18.40 1.20 9.36
C GLY A 46 17.04 0.88 9.99
N PRO A 47 16.19 1.90 10.17
CA PRO A 47 14.80 1.71 10.54
C PRO A 47 14.05 0.92 9.47
N HIS A 48 13.31 -0.11 9.89
CA HIS A 48 12.62 -1.03 8.98
C HIS A 48 11.40 -1.68 9.65
N VAL A 49 10.63 -2.42 8.86
CA VAL A 49 9.43 -3.12 9.27
C VAL A 49 9.56 -4.61 8.92
N ASN A 50 9.21 -5.46 9.89
CA ASN A 50 9.17 -6.90 9.73
C ASN A 50 7.71 -7.38 9.73
N LEU A 51 7.41 -8.34 8.85
CA LEU A 51 6.21 -9.16 8.98
C LEU A 51 6.40 -10.13 10.15
N VAL A 52 5.52 -10.07 11.15
CA VAL A 52 5.49 -11.03 12.26
C VAL A 52 4.52 -12.16 11.93
N GLU A 53 3.32 -11.81 11.49
CA GLU A 53 2.25 -12.76 11.19
C GLU A 53 1.33 -12.19 10.12
N ALA A 54 0.88 -13.04 9.18
CA ALA A 54 -0.24 -12.75 8.30
C ALA A 54 -1.34 -13.76 8.60
N SER A 55 -2.55 -13.28 8.87
CA SER A 55 -3.73 -14.10 9.15
C SER A 55 -4.90 -13.64 8.28
N THR A 56 -6.06 -14.28 8.39
CA THR A 56 -7.22 -13.88 7.60
C THR A 56 -7.80 -12.56 8.11
N GLY A 57 -7.79 -11.54 7.25
CA GLY A 57 -8.28 -10.19 7.56
C GLY A 57 -7.33 -9.33 8.40
N GLN A 58 -6.15 -9.84 8.77
CA GLN A 58 -5.19 -9.11 9.60
C GLN A 58 -3.73 -9.39 9.23
N VAL A 59 -2.88 -8.41 9.51
CA VAL A 59 -1.42 -8.56 9.49
C VAL A 59 -0.80 -7.94 10.74
N THR A 60 0.17 -8.62 11.33
CA THR A 60 0.95 -8.13 12.47
C THR A 60 2.35 -7.76 11.99
N LEU A 61 2.71 -6.50 12.20
CA LEU A 61 3.99 -5.91 11.79
C LEU A 61 4.80 -5.49 13.02
N GLU A 62 6.12 -5.66 12.94
CA GLU A 62 7.09 -5.16 13.92
C GLU A 62 7.91 -4.04 13.30
N PHE A 63 7.84 -2.86 13.91
CA PHE A 63 8.59 -1.67 13.55
C PHE A 63 9.87 -1.63 14.37
N VAL A 64 11.01 -1.52 13.68
CA VAL A 64 12.36 -1.57 14.28
C VAL A 64 13.08 -0.25 14.05
N MET A 65 13.61 0.32 15.12
CA MET A 65 14.46 1.51 15.11
C MET A 65 15.76 1.24 15.87
N PRO A 66 16.87 0.94 15.18
CA PRO A 66 18.12 0.55 15.83
C PRO A 66 18.96 1.74 16.35
N HIS A 67 18.51 2.98 16.14
CA HIS A 67 19.26 4.19 16.50
C HIS A 67 18.54 5.04 17.55
N ASP A 68 19.26 5.97 18.17
CA ASP A 68 18.84 6.81 19.30
C ASP A 68 18.06 8.09 18.91
N TYR A 69 17.51 8.10 17.70
CA TYR A 69 16.64 9.16 17.19
C TYR A 69 15.30 8.57 16.70
N ALA A 70 14.34 9.45 16.41
CA ALA A 70 13.02 9.04 15.99
C ALA A 70 12.93 8.77 14.48
N ALA A 71 12.19 7.72 14.12
CA ALA A 71 11.71 7.41 12.78
C ALA A 71 10.18 7.28 12.82
N CYS A 72 9.49 7.91 11.87
CA CYS A 72 8.03 7.93 11.80
C CYS A 72 7.56 7.16 10.57
N PHE A 73 7.00 5.98 10.83
CA PHE A 73 6.47 5.10 9.81
C PHE A 73 5.03 5.47 9.53
N GLU A 74 4.71 5.76 8.28
CA GLU A 74 3.35 5.97 7.81
C GLU A 74 2.77 4.65 7.30
N TYR A 75 1.48 4.42 7.51
CA TYR A 75 0.78 3.21 7.10
C TYR A 75 -0.62 3.49 6.58
N ARG A 76 -1.10 2.61 5.70
CA ARG A 76 -2.48 2.55 5.21
C ARG A 76 -2.89 1.12 4.86
N SER A 77 -4.16 0.80 5.00
CA SER A 77 -4.72 -0.48 4.54
C SER A 77 -5.34 -0.35 3.15
N ASP A 78 -5.22 -1.38 2.33
CA ASP A 78 -5.95 -1.57 1.07
C ASP A 78 -5.85 -0.40 0.08
N GLY A 79 -4.73 0.32 0.11
CA GLY A 79 -4.47 1.47 -0.75
C GLY A 79 -5.39 2.68 -0.46
N GLU A 80 -6.06 2.68 0.68
CA GLU A 80 -7.03 3.71 1.04
C GLU A 80 -6.36 5.07 1.23
N LEU A 81 -6.55 5.94 0.23
CA LEU A 81 -6.01 7.29 0.26
C LEU A 81 -6.74 8.19 1.25
N SER A 82 -7.93 7.79 1.74
CA SER A 82 -8.71 8.56 2.70
C SER A 82 -8.27 8.40 4.15
N GLN A 83 -7.34 7.48 4.44
CA GLN A 83 -6.79 7.21 5.78
C GLN A 83 -5.73 8.25 6.18
N TYR A 84 -6.13 9.52 6.19
CA TYR A 84 -5.28 10.60 6.63
C TYR A 84 -5.21 10.62 8.16
N GLY A 85 -4.00 10.55 8.70
CA GLY A 85 -3.75 10.74 10.13
C GLY A 85 -3.99 12.18 10.54
N GLU A 86 -3.68 13.13 9.64
CA GLU A 86 -3.91 14.56 9.81
C GLU A 86 -4.28 15.22 8.47
N ILE A 87 -5.04 16.32 8.49
CA ILE A 87 -5.46 17.08 7.29
C ILE A 87 -4.37 18.09 6.88
N TYR A 88 -3.09 17.71 6.97
CA TYR A 88 -1.96 18.56 6.62
C TYR A 88 -1.16 17.98 5.47
N ALA A 89 -0.63 18.88 4.63
CA ALA A 89 0.29 18.51 3.57
C ALA A 89 1.53 17.83 4.17
N HIS A 90 2.02 16.78 3.51
CA HIS A 90 3.18 16.05 3.96
C HIS A 90 4.41 16.99 3.97
N PRO A 91 5.17 17.05 5.08
CA PRO A 91 6.22 18.07 5.25
C PRO A 91 7.44 17.86 4.34
N VAL A 92 7.66 16.63 3.87
CA VAL A 92 8.80 16.29 2.99
C VAL A 92 8.41 15.98 1.54
N ILE A 93 7.46 15.07 1.34
CA ILE A 93 6.92 14.72 0.02
C ILE A 93 5.95 15.81 -0.46
N ILE A 94 6.43 16.68 -1.34
CA ILE A 94 5.63 17.79 -1.88
C ILE A 94 4.48 17.24 -2.74
N GLY A 95 3.26 17.72 -2.46
CA GLY A 95 2.05 17.31 -3.16
C GLY A 95 1.38 16.07 -2.60
N ASP A 96 1.90 15.53 -1.49
CA ASP A 96 1.30 14.42 -0.75
C ASP A 96 0.70 14.89 0.59
N TRP A 97 -0.04 14.00 1.25
CA TRP A 97 -0.70 14.22 2.54
C TRP A 97 -0.16 13.26 3.60
N TRP A 98 -0.43 13.59 4.86
CA TRP A 98 -0.02 12.77 5.99
C TRP A 98 -0.99 11.62 6.23
N TYR A 99 -0.49 10.39 6.12
CA TYR A 99 -1.24 9.18 6.47
C TYR A 99 -1.17 8.92 7.98
N TYR A 100 -1.91 7.92 8.47
CA TYR A 100 -1.68 7.45 9.84
C TYR A 100 -0.22 7.03 10.00
N TYR A 101 0.36 7.35 11.16
CA TYR A 101 1.78 7.15 11.39
C TYR A 101 2.06 6.74 12.82
N LYS A 102 3.23 6.13 13.01
CA LYS A 102 3.79 5.78 14.31
C LYS A 102 5.26 6.18 14.32
N CYS A 103 5.59 7.14 15.17
CA CYS A 103 6.98 7.44 15.50
C CYS A 103 7.48 6.49 16.58
N ILE A 104 8.66 5.91 16.35
CA ILE A 104 9.41 5.11 17.31
C ILE A 104 10.87 5.56 17.35
N ASP A 105 11.52 5.26 18.45
CA ASP A 105 12.94 5.48 18.72
C ASP A 105 13.53 4.22 19.40
N SER A 106 14.80 4.25 19.79
CA SER A 106 15.44 3.12 20.48
C SER A 106 14.78 2.73 21.81
N SER A 107 14.02 3.62 22.46
CA SER A 107 13.33 3.34 23.73
C SER A 107 11.99 2.63 23.54
N THR A 108 11.39 2.78 22.36
CA THR A 108 10.09 2.23 21.98
C THR A 108 10.18 1.12 20.93
N SER A 109 11.40 0.83 20.45
CA SER A 109 11.71 -0.24 19.50
C SER A 109 12.15 -1.54 20.21
N PRO A 110 11.72 -2.72 19.73
CA PRO A 110 10.75 -2.92 18.65
C PRO A 110 9.32 -2.60 19.13
N PHE A 111 8.48 -2.14 18.20
CA PHE A 111 7.05 -1.91 18.43
C PHE A 111 6.24 -2.83 17.52
N THR A 112 5.28 -3.57 18.07
CA THR A 112 4.41 -4.45 17.29
C THR A 112 2.99 -3.90 17.20
N GLN A 113 2.39 -3.95 16.01
CA GLN A 113 1.01 -3.56 15.79
C GLN A 113 0.33 -4.53 14.83
N THR A 114 -0.90 -4.91 15.17
CA THR A 114 -1.80 -5.65 14.29
C THR A 114 -2.73 -4.67 13.58
N PHE A 115 -2.90 -4.89 12.28
CA PHE A 115 -3.74 -4.10 11.40
C PHE A 115 -4.84 -4.99 10.84
N ASP A 116 -6.06 -4.48 10.81
CA ASP A 116 -7.15 -5.06 10.02
C ASP A 116 -7.06 -4.52 8.58
N ALA A 117 -7.13 -5.42 7.60
CA ALA A 117 -7.15 -5.09 6.17
C ALA A 117 -7.73 -6.26 5.36
N ASP A 118 -8.32 -5.96 4.20
CA ASP A 118 -8.95 -6.96 3.34
C ASP A 118 -7.93 -7.71 2.47
N GLU A 119 -6.95 -6.97 1.93
CA GLU A 119 -5.93 -7.49 1.02
C GLU A 119 -4.51 -7.25 1.55
N TYR A 120 -4.22 -6.03 2.04
CA TYR A 120 -2.85 -5.68 2.44
C TYR A 120 -2.75 -4.43 3.31
N VAL A 121 -1.59 -4.28 3.95
CA VAL A 121 -1.14 -3.03 4.57
C VAL A 121 0.13 -2.56 3.87
N GLU A 122 0.21 -1.27 3.59
CA GLU A 122 1.43 -0.64 3.09
C GLU A 122 2.04 0.23 4.19
N VAL A 123 3.37 0.18 4.30
CA VAL A 123 4.12 1.02 5.23
C VAL A 123 5.25 1.71 4.49
N ARG A 124 5.47 3.00 4.77
CA ARG A 124 6.63 3.75 4.30
C ARG A 124 7.34 4.44 5.45
N LEU A 125 8.59 4.83 5.23
CA LEU A 125 9.30 5.75 6.09
C LEU A 125 9.57 7.01 5.30
N ALA A 126 8.83 8.08 5.60
CA ALA A 126 8.99 9.36 4.92
C ALA A 126 9.11 10.54 5.88
N VAL A 127 9.21 10.30 7.19
CA VAL A 127 9.49 11.33 8.21
C VAL A 127 10.42 10.74 9.28
N GLY A 128 11.45 11.48 9.69
CA GLY A 128 12.39 11.07 10.72
C GLY A 128 13.50 12.09 10.89
N ALA A 129 14.42 11.84 11.83
CA ALA A 129 15.58 12.71 12.01
C ALA A 129 16.56 12.66 10.83
N GLU A 130 16.62 11.52 10.15
CA GLU A 130 17.60 11.20 9.10
C GLU A 130 16.85 10.72 7.86
N ARG A 131 17.07 11.39 6.72
CA ARG A 131 16.33 11.19 5.46
C ARG A 131 16.90 10.13 4.56
N ASP A 132 18.17 9.79 4.74
CA ASP A 132 18.83 8.74 3.96
C ASP A 132 18.26 7.35 4.22
N TRP A 133 17.45 7.19 5.26
CA TRP A 133 16.69 5.97 5.55
C TRP A 133 15.31 5.91 4.91
N ASP A 134 14.84 6.97 4.26
CA ASP A 134 13.47 6.96 3.76
C ASP A 134 13.28 5.87 2.70
N PHE A 135 12.15 5.17 2.80
CA PHE A 135 11.73 4.19 1.81
C PHE A 135 10.26 4.35 1.49
N ASP A 136 9.90 4.06 0.23
CA ASP A 136 8.52 4.15 -0.25
C ASP A 136 7.67 2.98 0.24
N TRP A 137 6.37 3.06 -0.03
CA TRP A 137 5.37 2.06 0.35
C TRP A 137 5.84 0.61 0.11
N THR A 138 6.01 -0.11 1.21
CA THR A 138 6.31 -1.54 1.26
C THR A 138 5.03 -2.28 1.64
N LYS A 139 4.64 -3.24 0.79
CA LYS A 139 3.37 -3.97 0.90
C LYS A 139 3.51 -5.24 1.74
N PHE A 140 2.58 -5.44 2.66
CA PHE A 140 2.44 -6.62 3.50
C PHE A 140 1.06 -7.24 3.27
N GLU A 141 1.05 -8.41 2.63
CA GLU A 141 -0.19 -9.10 2.23
C GLU A 141 -0.90 -9.73 3.43
N VAL A 142 -2.23 -9.63 3.44
CA VAL A 142 -3.13 -10.33 4.36
C VAL A 142 -3.56 -11.67 3.72
N LEU A 143 -3.82 -12.69 4.54
CA LEU A 143 -4.36 -13.94 3.98
C LEU A 143 -5.80 -13.74 3.52
N PRO A 144 -6.18 -14.21 2.32
CA PRO A 144 -7.53 -14.04 1.81
C PRO A 144 -8.55 -14.76 2.68
N ASN A 145 -9.75 -14.19 2.78
CA ASN A 145 -10.91 -14.88 3.34
C ASN A 145 -11.24 -16.10 2.47
N VAL A 146 -10.98 -17.31 2.99
CA VAL A 146 -11.41 -18.53 2.33
C VAL A 146 -12.91 -18.69 2.54
N ILE A 147 -13.71 -18.25 1.57
CA ILE A 147 -15.14 -18.55 1.53
C ILE A 147 -15.29 -20.04 1.24
N VAL A 148 -15.37 -20.86 2.29
CA VAL A 148 -15.80 -22.25 2.14
C VAL A 148 -17.29 -22.20 1.80
N PRO A 149 -17.73 -22.60 0.59
CA PRO A 149 -19.15 -22.67 0.31
C PRO A 149 -19.78 -23.60 1.33
N GLU A 150 -20.74 -23.07 2.10
CA GLU A 150 -21.46 -23.84 3.10
C GLU A 150 -21.95 -25.14 2.46
N PHE A 151 -21.75 -26.28 3.12
CA PHE A 151 -22.19 -27.59 2.61
C PHE A 151 -23.66 -27.57 2.12
N GLY A 152 -24.50 -26.69 2.68
CA GLY A 152 -25.86 -26.43 2.24
C GLY A 152 -25.97 -25.98 0.77
N ALA A 153 -25.06 -25.16 0.25
CA ALA A 153 -25.07 -24.71 -1.14
C ALA A 153 -24.69 -25.86 -2.11
N ILE A 154 -23.74 -26.70 -1.73
CA ILE A 154 -23.35 -27.89 -2.50
C ILE A 154 -24.49 -28.91 -2.53
N VAL A 155 -25.13 -29.15 -1.38
CA VAL A 155 -26.29 -30.06 -1.27
C VAL A 155 -27.50 -29.49 -2.03
N ALA A 156 -27.77 -28.18 -1.98
CA ALA A 156 -28.84 -27.54 -2.74
C ALA A 156 -28.60 -27.65 -4.26
N MET A 157 -27.36 -27.49 -4.72
CA MET A 157 -27.01 -27.61 -6.14
C MET A 157 -27.15 -29.07 -6.63
N LEU A 158 -26.69 -30.05 -5.83
CA LEU A 158 -26.82 -31.47 -6.15
C LEU A 158 -28.28 -31.95 -6.11
N THR A 159 -29.09 -31.46 -5.18
CA THR A 159 -30.53 -31.78 -5.13
C THR A 159 -31.31 -31.12 -6.26
N ALA A 160 -30.97 -29.90 -6.67
CA ALA A 160 -31.55 -29.25 -7.85
C ALA A 160 -31.24 -30.01 -9.15
N LEU A 161 -30.01 -30.48 -9.31
CA LEU A 161 -29.60 -31.32 -10.45
C LEU A 161 -30.29 -32.69 -10.44
N GLY A 162 -30.41 -33.32 -9.27
CA GLY A 162 -31.16 -34.57 -9.10
C GLY A 162 -32.65 -34.45 -9.42
N ALA A 163 -33.30 -33.36 -9.01
CA ALA A 163 -34.70 -33.09 -9.30
C ALA A 163 -34.97 -32.85 -10.81
N LEU A 164 -34.04 -32.19 -11.51
CA LEU A 164 -34.10 -32.03 -12.97
C LEU A 164 -33.97 -33.36 -13.72
N GLY A 165 -33.10 -34.26 -13.26
CA GLY A 165 -32.94 -35.59 -13.86
C GLY A 165 -34.19 -36.47 -13.77
N VAL A 166 -34.92 -36.41 -12.65
CA VAL A 166 -36.16 -37.18 -12.44
C VAL A 166 -37.30 -36.64 -13.31
N PHE A 167 -37.40 -35.32 -13.52
CA PHE A 167 -38.44 -34.71 -14.36
C PHE A 167 -38.35 -35.13 -15.84
N PHE A 168 -37.14 -35.37 -16.37
CA PHE A 168 -36.97 -35.83 -17.76
C PHE A 168 -37.30 -37.31 -17.96
N VAL A 169 -37.17 -38.15 -16.92
CA VAL A 169 -37.48 -39.58 -17.00
C VAL A 169 -39.00 -39.83 -16.94
N ILE A 170 -39.74 -39.03 -16.18
CA ILE A 170 -41.19 -39.22 -16.01
C ILE A 170 -41.98 -38.75 -17.25
N ARG A 171 -41.48 -37.77 -18.02
CA ARG A 171 -42.22 -37.19 -19.17
C ARG A 171 -42.07 -37.99 -20.49
N ARG A 172 -41.36 -39.12 -20.49
CA ARG A 172 -41.12 -39.98 -21.66
C ARG A 172 -41.92 -41.29 -21.68
N ARG A 173 -42.91 -41.46 -20.79
CA ARG A 173 -43.87 -42.57 -20.86
C ARG A 173 -45.22 -42.11 -21.38
#